data_AF-A0A497XP37-F1
#
_entry.id   AF-A0A497XP37-F1
#
_cell.length_a   1.000
_cell.length_b   1.000
_cell.length_c   1.000
_cell.angle_alpha   90.00
_cell.angle_beta   90.00
_cell.angle_gamma   90.00
#
_symmetry.space_group_name_H-M   'P 1'
#
loop_
_entity.id
_entity.type
_entity.pdbx_description
1 polymer ?
#
loop_
_entity_poly.entity_id
_entity_poly.type
_entity_poly.pdbx_seq_one_letter_code
_entity_poly.pdbx_strand_id
1 'polypeptide(L)'
;MLNKLRRLFGKREEEKKEVSQKEDKEVQETVQEVAQEEEKVARPLLPHELETFKKGMGITPHNYWTWASRTNNFKLLTDGEYVWVEGYEEHIGKQLPLTQQKAWSWEFIRKRLQDFGGEG
;
A
#
# COMPACT_ATOMS: atom_id res chain seq x y z
N MET A 1 -23.93 -10.01 -66.49
CA MET A 1 -23.55 -10.73 -65.26
C MET A 1 -22.53 -9.93 -64.46
N LEU A 2 -22.92 -8.89 -63.71
CA LEU A 2 -21.95 -8.01 -63.02
C LEU A 2 -22.44 -7.42 -61.67
N ASN A 3 -23.50 -7.96 -61.07
CA ASN A 3 -24.05 -7.40 -59.82
C ASN A 3 -24.05 -8.35 -58.61
N LYS A 4 -23.31 -9.47 -58.65
CA LYS A 4 -23.24 -10.43 -57.52
C LYS A 4 -21.92 -10.39 -56.73
N LEU A 5 -20.90 -9.66 -57.20
CA LEU A 5 -19.56 -9.63 -56.59
C LEU A 5 -19.30 -8.44 -55.64
N ARG A 6 -20.15 -7.40 -55.62
CA ARG A 6 -19.97 -6.24 -54.72
C ARG A 6 -20.42 -6.46 -53.26
N ARG A 7 -21.20 -7.51 -52.98
CA ARG A 7 -21.75 -7.75 -51.62
C ARG A 7 -20.82 -8.50 -50.67
N LEU A 8 -19.73 -9.09 -51.15
CA LEU A 8 -18.81 -9.85 -50.29
C LEU A 8 -17.62 -9.03 -49.78
N PHE A 9 -17.29 -7.89 -50.40
CA PHE A 9 -16.16 -7.05 -50.00
C PHE A 9 -16.54 -5.84 -49.12
N GLY A 10 -17.81 -5.42 -49.09
CA GLY A 10 -18.24 -4.31 -48.24
C GLY A 10 -18.44 -4.67 -46.77
N LYS A 11 -18.53 -5.95 -46.43
CA LYS A 11 -18.77 -6.41 -45.05
C LYS A 11 -17.49 -6.65 -44.23
N ARG A 12 -16.32 -6.58 -44.87
CA ARG A 12 -15.01 -6.93 -44.28
C ARG A 12 -14.19 -5.72 -43.82
N GLU A 13 -14.64 -4.50 -44.13
CA GLU A 13 -14.00 -3.26 -43.67
C GLU A 13 -14.60 -2.71 -42.37
N GLU A 14 -15.87 -2.97 -42.09
CA GLU A 14 -16.52 -2.52 -40.84
C GLU A 14 -16.06 -3.33 -39.63
N GLU A 15 -15.91 -4.65 -39.75
CA GLU A 15 -15.39 -5.50 -38.66
C GLU A 15 -13.92 -5.18 -38.29
N LYS A 16 -13.11 -4.68 -39.24
CA LYS A 16 -11.72 -4.31 -38.96
C LYS A 16 -11.58 -2.99 -38.19
N LYS A 17 -12.56 -2.08 -38.29
CA LYS A 17 -12.55 -0.83 -37.52
C LYS A 17 -13.01 -1.02 -36.08
N GLU A 18 -13.93 -1.95 -35.82
CA GLU A 18 -14.37 -2.25 -34.44
C GLU A 18 -13.35 -3.05 -33.63
N VAL A 19 -12.59 -3.94 -34.26
CA VAL A 19 -11.54 -4.72 -33.57
C VAL A 19 -10.36 -3.83 -33.17
N SER A 20 -9.95 -2.91 -34.04
CA SER A 20 -8.85 -1.98 -33.74
C SER A 20 -9.18 -1.01 -32.60
N GLN A 21 -10.46 -0.58 -32.45
CA GLN A 21 -10.85 0.31 -31.37
C GLN A 21 -11.07 -0.39 -30.02
N LYS A 22 -11.26 -1.72 -29.99
CA LYS A 22 -11.32 -2.49 -28.75
C LYS A 22 -9.93 -2.83 -28.22
N GLU A 23 -9.00 -3.17 -29.10
CA GLU A 23 -7.60 -3.44 -28.71
C GLU A 23 -6.91 -2.19 -28.13
N ASP A 24 -7.18 -0.99 -28.66
CA ASP A 24 -6.61 0.25 -28.12
C ASP A 24 -7.18 0.66 -26.74
N LYS A 25 -8.37 0.17 -26.37
CA LYS A 25 -8.98 0.44 -25.05
C LYS A 25 -8.51 -0.56 -23.99
N GLU A 26 -8.38 -1.83 -24.36
CA GLU A 26 -7.92 -2.88 -23.44
C GLU A 26 -6.43 -2.70 -23.12
N VAL A 27 -5.62 -2.22 -24.08
CA VAL A 27 -4.21 -1.86 -23.83
C VAL A 27 -4.08 -0.61 -22.96
N GLN A 28 -5.04 0.32 -22.99
CA GLN A 28 -5.04 1.49 -22.08
C GLN A 28 -5.43 1.13 -20.64
N GLU A 29 -6.36 0.19 -20.43
CA GLU A 29 -6.68 -0.30 -19.09
C GLU A 29 -5.52 -1.11 -18.49
N THR A 30 -4.83 -1.92 -19.31
CA THR A 30 -3.71 -2.75 -18.86
C THR A 30 -2.44 -1.92 -18.56
N VAL A 31 -2.25 -0.75 -19.19
CA VAL A 31 -1.09 0.14 -18.92
C VAL A 31 -1.37 1.11 -17.76
N GLN A 32 -2.64 1.38 -17.43
CA GLN A 32 -2.99 2.20 -16.26
C GLN A 32 -2.88 1.45 -14.93
N GLU A 33 -2.98 0.11 -14.92
CA GLU A 33 -2.82 -0.70 -13.71
C GLU A 33 -1.34 -0.86 -13.28
N VAL A 34 -0.38 -0.57 -14.18
CA VAL A 34 1.07 -0.72 -13.92
C VAL A 34 1.72 0.61 -13.46
N ALA A 35 0.94 1.67 -13.26
CA ALA A 35 1.46 3.01 -13.02
C ALA A 35 1.87 3.33 -11.55
N GLN A 36 1.68 2.43 -10.57
CA GLN A 36 2.06 2.71 -9.18
C GLN A 36 2.51 1.47 -8.39
N GLU A 37 3.43 0.67 -8.91
CA GLU A 37 4.47 0.14 -8.02
C GLU A 37 5.51 1.25 -7.87
N GLU A 38 5.15 2.33 -7.17
CA GLU A 38 6.16 3.16 -6.53
C GLU A 38 6.93 2.20 -5.63
N GLU A 39 8.17 1.91 -6.01
CA GLU A 39 9.11 1.15 -5.21
C GLU A 39 9.13 1.84 -3.84
N LYS A 40 8.37 1.29 -2.87
CA LYS A 40 8.16 1.93 -1.58
C LYS A 40 9.45 1.80 -0.80
N VAL A 41 10.40 2.70 -1.06
CA VAL A 41 11.69 2.73 -0.40
C VAL A 41 11.42 3.05 1.06
N ALA A 42 11.68 2.06 1.91
CA ALA A 42 11.59 2.20 3.35
C ALA A 42 12.46 3.36 3.82
N ARG A 43 11.88 4.27 4.60
CA ARG A 43 12.58 5.43 5.16
C ARG A 43 12.46 5.45 6.69
N PRO A 44 13.41 6.07 7.41
CA PRO A 44 13.24 6.29 8.83
C PRO A 44 12.03 7.18 9.14
N LEU A 45 11.44 6.96 10.31
CA LEU A 45 10.37 7.84 10.80
C LEU A 45 10.93 9.24 11.08
N LEU A 46 10.20 10.24 10.60
CA LEU A 46 10.46 11.64 10.94
C LEU A 46 10.16 11.87 12.43
N PRO A 47 10.73 12.91 13.07
CA PRO A 47 10.53 13.14 14.51
C PRO A 47 9.05 13.22 14.93
N HIS A 48 8.21 13.88 14.13
CA HIS A 48 6.77 14.01 14.40
C HIS A 48 6.02 12.68 14.22
N GLU A 49 6.43 11.84 13.26
CA GLU A 49 5.87 10.50 13.05
C GLU A 49 6.25 9.59 14.22
N LEU A 50 7.47 9.70 14.74
CA LEU A 50 7.93 8.94 15.90
C LEU A 50 7.17 9.34 17.16
N GLU A 51 6.86 10.62 17.35
CA GLU A 51 5.98 11.06 18.44
C GLU A 51 4.56 10.53 18.30
N THR A 52 4.02 10.54 17.08
CA THR A 52 2.70 9.99 16.77
C THR A 52 2.66 8.48 17.07
N PHE A 53 3.70 7.75 16.67
CA PHE A 53 3.87 6.35 17.02
C PHE A 53 3.89 6.14 18.53
N LYS A 54 4.70 6.91 19.27
CA LYS A 54 4.79 6.79 20.74
C LYS A 54 3.45 7.07 21.43
N LYS A 55 2.74 8.12 21.00
CA LYS A 55 1.42 8.47 21.53
C LYS A 55 0.37 7.41 21.19
N GLY A 56 0.28 7.00 19.93
CA GLY A 56 -0.67 5.97 19.49
C GLY A 56 -0.43 4.62 20.17
N MET A 57 0.83 4.30 20.50
CA MET A 57 1.16 3.08 21.22
C MET A 57 0.93 3.16 22.74
N GLY A 58 0.55 4.33 23.27
CA GLY A 58 0.38 4.52 24.71
C GLY A 58 1.69 4.35 25.47
N ILE A 59 2.80 4.80 24.88
CA ILE A 59 4.12 4.73 25.51
C ILE A 59 4.20 5.83 26.57
N THR A 60 4.31 5.41 27.83
CA THR A 60 4.45 6.26 29.01
C THR A 60 5.84 6.06 29.63
N PRO A 61 6.30 6.93 30.53
CA PRO A 61 7.57 6.73 31.23
C PRO A 61 7.67 5.35 31.92
N HIS A 62 6.54 4.80 32.38
CA HIS A 62 6.50 3.50 33.06
C HIS A 62 6.83 2.32 32.14
N ASN A 63 6.39 2.35 30.87
CA ASN A 63 6.62 1.26 29.91
C ASN A 63 7.65 1.61 28.82
N TYR A 64 8.30 2.78 28.93
CA TYR A 64 9.23 3.30 27.92
C TYR A 64 10.35 2.30 27.61
N TRP A 65 11.01 1.74 28.62
CA TRP A 65 12.12 0.81 28.43
C TRP A 65 11.70 -0.49 27.76
N THR A 66 10.51 -1.00 28.09
CA THR A 66 9.92 -2.17 27.43
C THR A 66 9.71 -1.89 25.95
N TRP A 67 9.21 -0.69 25.62
CA TRP A 67 9.04 -0.26 24.23
C TRP A 67 10.37 -0.02 23.53
N ALA A 68 11.33 0.63 24.17
CA ALA A 68 12.66 0.86 23.62
C ALA A 68 13.37 -0.45 23.30
N SER A 69 13.29 -1.45 24.19
CA SER A 69 13.85 -2.77 23.95
C SER A 69 13.17 -3.48 22.77
N ARG A 70 11.84 -3.48 22.69
CA ARG A 70 11.15 -4.17 21.58
C ARG A 70 11.31 -3.48 20.24
N THR A 71 11.55 -2.16 20.19
CA THR A 71 11.70 -1.38 18.94
C THR A 71 13.15 -1.13 18.56
N ASN A 72 14.11 -1.84 19.15
CA ASN A 72 15.54 -1.63 18.90
C ASN A 72 15.94 -0.15 19.10
N ASN A 73 15.56 0.42 20.24
CA ASN A 73 15.71 1.82 20.58
C ASN A 73 15.02 2.79 19.61
N PHE A 74 13.79 2.47 19.20
CA PHE A 74 12.99 3.26 18.26
C PHE A 74 13.61 3.42 16.86
N LYS A 75 14.44 2.47 16.45
CA LYS A 75 14.91 2.34 15.07
C LYS A 75 13.81 1.75 14.21
N LEU A 76 12.90 2.62 13.78
CA LEU A 76 11.70 2.28 13.03
C LEU A 76 11.81 2.81 11.60
N LEU A 77 11.38 1.99 10.66
CA LEU A 77 11.23 2.33 9.25
C LEU A 77 9.75 2.34 8.87
N THR A 78 9.44 3.08 7.81
CA THR A 78 8.10 3.17 7.24
C THR A 78 8.14 3.31 5.72
N ASP A 79 7.12 2.77 5.08
CA ASP A 79 6.79 2.92 3.66
C ASP A 79 5.56 3.82 3.43
N GLY A 80 5.06 4.47 4.49
CA GLY A 80 3.82 5.24 4.48
C GLY A 80 2.56 4.43 4.79
N GLU A 81 2.62 3.10 4.80
CA GLU A 81 1.49 2.22 5.13
C GLU A 81 1.72 1.47 6.45
N TYR A 82 2.92 0.92 6.62
CA TYR A 82 3.38 0.19 7.79
C TYR A 82 4.55 0.91 8.47
N VAL A 83 4.70 0.61 9.75
CA VAL A 83 5.85 0.93 10.58
C VAL A 83 6.42 -0.37 11.11
N TRP A 84 7.71 -0.60 10.92
CA TRP A 84 8.38 -1.79 11.44
C TRP A 84 9.75 -1.46 12.03
N VAL A 85 10.27 -2.38 12.83
CA VAL A 85 11.61 -2.27 13.42
C VAL A 85 12.66 -2.64 12.40
N GLU A 86 13.70 -1.82 12.27
CA GLU A 86 14.86 -2.09 11.40
C GLU A 86 15.44 -3.50 11.69
N GLY A 87 15.58 -4.32 10.63
CA GLY A 87 16.04 -5.71 10.73
C GLY A 87 14.93 -6.74 11.02
N TYR A 88 13.67 -6.31 11.08
CA TYR A 88 12.49 -7.18 11.23
C TYR A 88 11.46 -6.94 10.11
N GLU A 89 11.93 -6.61 8.91
CA GLU A 89 11.10 -6.42 7.70
C GLU A 89 10.25 -7.67 7.41
N GLU A 90 10.82 -8.84 7.68
CA GLU A 90 10.17 -10.15 7.50
C GLU A 90 8.93 -10.37 8.39
N HIS A 91 8.66 -9.50 9.37
CA HIS A 91 7.49 -9.57 10.24
C HIS A 91 6.30 -8.76 9.71
N ILE A 92 6.48 -7.97 8.64
CA ILE A 92 5.39 -7.24 7.99
C ILE A 92 4.37 -8.25 7.44
N GLY A 93 3.08 -8.00 7.69
CA GLY A 93 1.98 -8.85 7.21
C GLY A 93 1.81 -10.20 7.94
N LYS A 94 2.69 -10.57 8.88
CA LYS A 94 2.55 -11.79 9.67
C LYS A 94 1.69 -11.55 10.92
N GLN A 95 0.78 -12.48 11.20
CA GLN A 95 0.03 -12.48 12.46
C GLN A 95 0.87 -13.08 13.58
N LEU A 96 1.67 -12.23 14.24
CA LEU A 96 2.47 -12.59 15.40
C LEU A 96 1.74 -12.22 16.71
N PRO A 97 2.03 -12.92 17.83
CA PRO A 97 1.59 -12.48 19.14
C PRO A 97 2.09 -11.06 19.45
N LEU A 98 1.32 -10.28 20.22
CA LEU A 98 1.64 -8.89 20.56
C LEU A 98 3.03 -8.71 21.19
N THR A 99 3.55 -9.73 21.88
CA THR A 99 4.88 -9.75 22.49
C THR A 99 6.01 -9.82 21.46
N GLN A 100 5.77 -10.50 20.34
CA GLN A 100 6.74 -10.69 19.25
C GLN A 100 6.52 -9.74 18.07
N GLN A 101 5.40 -9.01 18.06
CA GLN A 101 5.09 -8.11 16.97
C GLN A 101 6.09 -6.95 16.87
N LYS A 102 6.69 -6.83 15.68
CA LYS A 102 7.69 -5.82 15.30
C LYS A 102 7.22 -4.91 14.15
N ALA A 103 6.00 -5.10 13.67
CA ALA A 103 5.42 -4.30 12.60
C ALA A 103 3.95 -3.98 12.90
N TRP A 104 3.52 -2.77 12.54
CA TRP A 104 2.18 -2.23 12.76
C TRP A 104 1.75 -1.38 11.57
N SER A 105 0.47 -1.38 11.24
CA SER A 105 -0.06 -0.45 10.23
C SER A 105 -0.23 0.95 10.83
N TRP A 106 -0.07 1.98 9.99
CA TRP A 106 -0.40 3.35 10.37
C TRP A 106 -1.87 3.51 10.73
N GLU A 107 -2.76 2.73 10.13
CA GLU A 107 -4.17 2.68 10.50
C GLU A 107 -4.35 2.26 11.96
N PHE A 108 -3.69 1.19 12.40
CA PHE A 108 -3.75 0.71 13.78
C PHE A 108 -3.24 1.77 14.76
N ILE A 109 -2.11 2.41 14.44
CA ILE A 109 -1.51 3.46 15.28
C ILE A 109 -2.47 4.66 15.41
N ARG A 110 -3.08 5.10 14.31
CA ARG A 110 -4.04 6.21 14.30
C ARG A 110 -5.31 5.88 15.07
N LYS A 111 -5.83 4.66 14.93
CA LYS A 111 -6.99 4.19 15.70
C LYS A 111 -6.72 4.22 17.21
N ARG A 112 -5.57 3.69 17.63
CA ARG A 112 -5.18 3.73 19.05
C ARG A 112 -4.96 5.15 19.56
N LEU A 113 -4.44 6.05 18.72
CA LEU A 113 -4.29 7.46 19.07
C LEU A 113 -5.65 8.12 19.35
N GLN A 114 -6.69 7.77 18.59
CA GLN A 114 -8.07 8.22 18.87
C GLN A 114 -8.58 7.66 20.20
N ASP A 115 -8.31 6.38 20.50
CA ASP A 115 -8.71 5.76 21.78
C ASP A 115 -8.05 6.45 23.00
N PHE A 116 -6.82 6.95 22.86
CA PHE A 116 -6.11 7.65 23.93
C PHE A 116 -6.32 9.18 23.96
N GLY A 117 -6.70 9.78 22.84
CA GLY A 117 -6.94 11.22 22.68
C GLY A 117 -8.41 11.62 22.73
N GLY A 118 -9.33 10.65 22.79
CA GLY A 118 -10.75 10.87 22.98
C GLY A 118 -11.07 11.12 24.44
N GLU A 119 -11.60 12.31 24.73
CA GLU A 119 -12.32 12.62 25.95
C GLU A 119 -13.35 11.51 26.26
N GLY A 120 -13.21 10.89 27.42
CA GLY A 120 -14.30 10.33 28.20
C GLY A 120 -14.61 11.28 29.34
#